data_AF-A0A8H4QJJ2-F1
#
_entry.id   AF-A0A8H4QJJ2-F1
#
_cell.length_a   1.000
_cell.length_b   1.000
_cell.length_c   1.000
_cell.angle_alpha   90.00
_cell.angle_beta   90.00
_cell.angle_gamma   90.00
#
_symmetry.space_group_name_H-M   'P 1'
#
loop_
_entity.id
_entity.type
_entity.pdbx_description
1 polymer ?
#
loop_
_entity_poly.entity_id
_entity_poly.type
_entity_poly.pdbx_seq_one_letter_code
_entity_poly.pdbx_strand_id
1 'polypeptide(L)'
;MPLSCPYHNDTAQSTNGINISQLDYIRVEPECFFEEGTCQLCEELFAVEKDIEGATTPLNATLMINRYQSLKTEINLTHSPIICDLPVEILLKIFHSCFTDEMREFGEPGYEDSFVPLKVGAVCRTWRQIVWSSPEFWTVISMKRILSSSSHSYNQYAIMEEWIERSGALPLQVYFEEDVNWYDTDNVKVPSECQCWKRCLEMLEKCCDRWEIAFLSLSKMSFEYIGRSGRRGKICGARRFDSPPFPS
;
A
#
# COMPACT_ATOMS: atom_id res chain seq x y z
N MET A 1 -19.58 -16.11 -11.03
CA MET A 1 -19.65 -16.89 -9.78
C MET A 1 -18.40 -16.55 -8.98
N PRO A 2 -18.49 -16.21 -7.69
CA PRO A 2 -17.28 -16.00 -6.89
C PRO A 2 -16.54 -17.34 -6.83
N LEU A 3 -15.31 -17.36 -7.35
CA LEU A 3 -14.41 -18.51 -7.25
C LEU A 3 -13.88 -18.56 -5.81
N SER A 4 -14.70 -19.00 -4.87
CA SER A 4 -14.25 -19.27 -3.50
C SER A 4 -13.33 -20.48 -3.54
N CYS A 5 -12.02 -20.23 -3.47
CA CYS A 5 -11.02 -21.28 -3.38
C CYS A 5 -11.06 -21.87 -1.96
N PRO A 6 -11.22 -23.19 -1.76
CA PRO A 6 -11.28 -23.79 -0.43
C PRO A 6 -9.97 -23.65 0.36
N TYR A 7 -8.87 -23.29 -0.31
CA TYR A 7 -7.56 -22.99 0.29
C TYR A 7 -7.38 -21.49 0.60
N HIS A 8 -8.38 -20.67 0.32
CA HIS A 8 -8.40 -19.24 0.58
C HIS A 8 -9.57 -18.96 1.53
N ASN A 9 -9.28 -18.76 2.82
CA ASN A 9 -10.31 -18.31 3.75
C ASN A 9 -10.64 -16.84 3.43
N ASP A 10 -11.78 -16.61 2.77
CA ASP A 10 -12.34 -15.28 2.50
C ASP A 10 -12.92 -14.61 3.77
N THR A 11 -12.85 -15.27 4.91
CA THR A 11 -13.23 -14.73 6.21
C THR A 11 -12.14 -13.78 6.72
N ALA A 12 -12.26 -12.52 6.33
CA ALA A 12 -11.65 -11.41 7.03
C ALA A 12 -12.06 -11.44 8.51
N GLN A 13 -11.21 -11.99 9.38
CA GLN A 13 -11.21 -11.54 10.76
C GLN A 13 -10.60 -10.13 10.75
N SER A 14 -11.49 -9.15 10.62
CA SER A 14 -11.22 -7.78 11.02
C SER A 14 -10.85 -7.79 12.50
N THR A 15 -9.57 -7.98 12.82
CA THR A 15 -9.03 -7.60 14.11
C THR A 15 -8.98 -6.08 14.14
N ASN A 16 -10.15 -5.47 14.36
CA ASN A 16 -10.31 -4.08 14.78
C ASN A 16 -9.76 -3.96 16.19
N GLY A 17 -8.44 -3.88 16.27
CA GLY A 17 -7.70 -3.42 17.43
C GLY A 17 -6.58 -2.58 16.89
N ILE A 18 -6.84 -1.30 16.62
CA ILE A 18 -5.76 -0.33 16.44
C ILE A 18 -5.07 -0.28 17.80
N ASN A 19 -4.00 -1.04 17.95
CA ASN A 19 -3.14 -0.95 19.10
C ASN A 19 -2.33 0.33 18.94
N ILE A 20 -2.73 1.36 19.67
CA ILE A 20 -2.14 2.71 19.62
C ILE A 20 -0.63 2.68 19.92
N SER A 21 -0.14 1.62 20.59
CA SER A 21 1.29 1.41 20.87
C SER A 21 2.14 0.89 19.71
N GLN A 22 1.57 0.55 18.56
CA GLN A 22 2.32 0.15 17.34
C GLN A 22 2.45 1.26 16.30
N LEU A 23 1.90 2.44 16.58
CA LEU A 23 2.16 3.63 15.79
C LEU A 23 3.48 4.25 16.28
N ASP A 24 4.61 3.62 15.94
CA ASP A 24 5.93 4.27 15.92
C ASP A 24 5.94 5.32 14.80
N TYR A 25 5.08 6.33 14.93
CA TYR A 25 5.27 7.58 14.24
C TYR A 25 6.45 8.25 14.93
N ILE A 26 7.50 8.52 14.17
CA ILE A 26 8.54 9.47 14.55
C ILE A 26 7.80 10.72 15.04
N ARG A 27 7.82 10.95 16.35
CA ARG A 27 7.10 12.04 17.02
C ARG A 27 7.87 13.33 16.77
N VAL A 28 7.91 13.78 15.52
CA VAL A 28 8.31 15.14 15.18
C VAL A 28 7.10 16.00 15.46
N GLU A 29 6.90 16.38 16.72
CA GLU A 29 5.92 17.41 17.03
C GLU A 29 6.46 18.73 16.50
N PRO A 30 5.77 19.40 15.56
CA PRO A 30 6.22 20.69 15.08
C PRO A 30 6.26 21.65 16.26
N GLU A 31 7.42 22.26 16.50
CA GLU A 31 7.61 23.22 17.60
C GLU A 31 6.62 24.37 17.44
N CYS A 32 5.87 24.66 18.50
CA CYS A 32 4.93 25.77 18.54
C CYS A 32 5.71 27.08 18.75
N PHE A 33 5.93 27.86 17.70
CA PHE A 33 6.65 29.14 17.76
C PHE A 33 5.77 30.33 18.19
N PHE A 34 4.93 30.14 19.22
CA PHE A 34 4.15 31.24 19.79
C PHE A 34 5.05 32.06 20.73
N GLU A 35 5.07 33.40 20.58
CA GLU A 35 6.02 34.28 21.27
C GLU A 35 5.90 34.24 22.82
N GLU A 36 4.72 33.91 23.35
CA GLU A 36 4.49 33.67 24.78
C GLU A 36 3.57 32.44 24.97
N GLY A 37 4.13 31.33 25.46
CA GLY A 37 3.36 30.13 25.86
C GLY A 37 3.01 29.15 24.74
N THR A 38 2.16 28.18 25.05
CA THR A 38 1.58 27.24 24.09
C THR A 38 0.37 27.85 23.40
N CYS A 39 0.21 27.66 22.08
CA CYS A 39 -1.01 28.11 21.41
C CYS A 39 -2.23 27.27 21.87
N GLN A 40 -3.44 27.82 21.70
CA GLN A 40 -4.68 27.16 22.10
C GLN A 40 -4.82 25.74 21.53
N LEU A 41 -4.40 25.51 20.28
CA LEU A 41 -4.48 24.18 19.65
C LEU A 41 -3.57 23.16 20.34
N CYS A 42 -2.36 23.56 20.74
CA CYS A 42 -1.45 22.71 21.49
C CYS A 42 -1.97 22.41 22.90
N GLU A 43 -2.59 23.39 23.56
CA GLU A 43 -3.22 23.18 24.87
C GLU A 43 -4.40 22.20 24.77
N GLU A 44 -5.25 22.36 23.75
CA GLU A 44 -6.35 21.44 23.49
C GLU A 44 -5.87 20.03 23.14
N LEU A 45 -4.79 19.90 22.36
CA LEU A 45 -4.20 18.60 22.05
C LEU A 45 -3.69 17.92 23.32
N PHE A 46 -2.96 18.66 24.17
CA PHE A 46 -2.44 18.13 25.43
C PHE A 46 -3.56 17.67 26.37
N ALA A 47 -4.65 18.44 26.46
CA ALA A 47 -5.83 18.06 27.23
C ALA A 47 -6.46 16.75 26.71
N VAL A 48 -6.60 16.61 25.39
CA VAL A 48 -7.16 15.40 24.77
C VAL A 48 -6.24 14.19 24.93
N GLU A 49 -4.91 14.36 24.85
CA GLU A 49 -3.97 13.27 25.12
C GLU A 49 -4.13 12.71 26.54
N LYS A 50 -4.26 13.60 27.54
CA LYS A 50 -4.52 13.21 28.92
C LYS A 50 -5.87 12.50 29.10
N ASP A 51 -6.90 12.95 28.39
CA ASP A 51 -8.23 12.34 28.45
C ASP A 51 -8.26 10.95 27.80
N ILE A 52 -7.47 10.73 26.73
CA ILE A 52 -7.32 9.41 26.09
C ILE A 52 -6.73 8.38 27.07
N GLU A 53 -5.71 8.77 27.85
CA GLU A 53 -5.11 7.89 28.86
C GLU A 53 -6.10 7.50 29.96
N GLY A 54 -7.08 8.35 30.25
CA GLY A 54 -8.14 8.12 31.24
C GLY A 54 -9.40 7.44 30.72
N ALA A 55 -9.48 7.10 29.42
CA ALA A 55 -10.71 6.60 28.80
C ALA A 55 -11.09 5.19 29.28
N THR A 56 -12.27 5.05 29.87
CA THR A 56 -12.74 3.76 30.45
C THR A 56 -13.74 3.00 29.57
N THR A 57 -14.23 3.59 28.48
CA THR A 57 -15.21 2.96 27.58
C THR A 57 -14.79 3.02 26.11
N PRO A 58 -15.15 2.02 25.27
CA PRO A 58 -14.80 2.01 23.85
C PRO A 58 -15.36 3.20 23.05
N LEU A 59 -16.56 3.68 23.41
CA LEU A 59 -17.18 4.82 22.75
C LEU A 59 -16.43 6.13 23.05
N ASN A 60 -16.07 6.35 24.32
CA ASN A 60 -15.29 7.52 24.70
C ASN A 60 -13.89 7.48 24.06
N ALA A 61 -13.24 6.32 24.03
CA ALA A 61 -11.96 6.15 23.34
C ALA A 61 -12.06 6.49 21.84
N THR A 62 -13.11 6.03 21.15
CA THR A 62 -13.31 6.34 19.72
C THR A 62 -13.51 7.83 19.46
N LEU A 63 -14.36 8.49 20.26
CA LEU A 63 -14.60 9.93 20.14
C LEU A 63 -13.33 10.75 20.41
N MET A 64 -12.57 10.38 21.44
CA MET A 64 -11.31 11.04 21.80
C MET A 64 -10.24 10.86 20.72
N ILE A 65 -10.11 9.66 20.13
CA ILE A 65 -9.21 9.41 19.00
C ILE A 65 -9.59 10.29 17.80
N ASN A 66 -10.88 10.41 17.47
CA ASN A 66 -11.33 11.26 16.37
C ASN A 66 -11.04 12.75 16.62
N ARG A 67 -11.22 13.21 17.86
CA ARG A 67 -10.86 14.59 18.26
C ARG A 67 -9.36 14.81 18.16
N TYR A 68 -8.56 13.90 18.70
CA TYR A 68 -7.09 13.93 18.63
C TYR A 68 -6.58 14.04 17.20
N GLN A 69 -7.06 13.19 16.30
CA GLN A 69 -6.63 13.23 14.90
C GLN A 69 -7.05 14.52 14.20
N SER A 70 -8.20 15.10 14.56
CA SER A 70 -8.65 16.39 14.02
C SER A 70 -7.76 17.54 14.50
N LEU A 71 -7.45 17.59 15.81
CA LEU A 71 -6.52 18.57 16.37
C LEU A 71 -5.12 18.46 15.76
N LYS A 72 -4.59 17.24 15.59
CA LYS A 72 -3.31 17.05 14.89
C LYS A 72 -3.33 17.56 13.46
N THR A 73 -4.46 17.46 12.77
CA THR A 73 -4.59 17.99 11.41
C THR A 73 -4.50 19.52 11.42
N GLU A 74 -5.20 20.17 12.36
CA GLU A 74 -5.21 21.62 12.50
C GLU A 74 -3.85 22.18 12.95
N ILE A 75 -3.20 21.51 13.89
CA ILE A 75 -1.83 21.83 14.31
C ILE A 75 -0.86 21.70 13.14
N ASN A 76 -0.94 20.64 12.35
CA ASN A 76 -0.08 20.49 11.17
C ASN A 76 -0.30 21.64 10.16
N LEU A 77 -1.54 22.09 9.97
CA LEU A 77 -1.88 23.22 9.09
C LEU A 77 -1.49 24.59 9.66
N THR A 78 -1.07 24.66 10.92
CA THR A 78 -0.68 25.92 11.58
C THR A 78 0.83 25.96 11.82
N HIS A 79 1.41 24.85 12.26
CA HIS A 79 2.79 24.79 12.78
C HIS A 79 3.78 24.16 11.80
N SER A 80 3.34 23.45 10.76
CA SER A 80 4.28 22.81 9.83
C SER A 80 4.62 23.77 8.68
N PRO A 81 5.85 24.34 8.62
CA PRO A 81 6.23 25.24 7.54
C PRO A 81 6.19 24.53 6.19
N ILE A 82 6.49 23.23 6.17
CA ILE A 82 6.42 22.41 4.97
C ILE A 82 5.00 22.37 4.41
N ILE A 83 3.97 22.27 5.26
CA ILE A 83 2.58 22.20 4.82
C ILE A 83 2.03 23.59 4.49
N CYS A 84 2.40 24.61 5.26
CA CYS A 84 1.84 25.95 5.14
C CYS A 84 2.50 26.78 4.03
N ASP A 85 3.82 26.66 3.87
CA ASP A 85 4.60 27.60 3.07
C ASP A 85 4.94 27.04 1.68
N LEU A 86 4.90 25.71 1.50
CA LEU A 86 5.21 25.10 0.22
C LEU A 86 3.95 24.89 -0.62
N PRO A 87 3.96 25.35 -1.89
CA PRO A 87 2.94 24.96 -2.86
C PRO A 87 2.88 23.44 -3.01
N VAL A 88 1.69 22.92 -3.32
CA VAL A 88 1.46 21.48 -3.48
C VAL A 88 2.39 20.87 -4.53
N GLU A 89 2.73 21.61 -5.59
CA GLU A 89 3.65 21.15 -6.65
C GLU A 89 5.07 20.91 -6.14
N ILE A 90 5.50 21.67 -5.12
CA ILE A 90 6.80 21.49 -4.48
C ILE A 90 6.76 20.28 -3.53
N LEU A 91 5.67 20.12 -2.79
CA LEU A 91 5.45 18.93 -1.95
C LEU A 91 5.45 17.65 -2.78
N LEU A 92 4.75 17.64 -3.92
CA LEU A 92 4.74 16.51 -4.84
C LEU A 92 6.15 16.15 -5.32
N LYS A 93 6.98 17.15 -5.66
CA LYS A 93 8.39 16.92 -6.03
C LYS A 93 9.20 16.32 -4.89
N ILE A 94 9.01 16.78 -3.65
CA ILE A 94 9.68 16.21 -2.47
C ILE A 94 9.26 14.75 -2.29
N PHE A 95 7.96 14.47 -2.34
CA PHE A 95 7.42 13.11 -2.19
C PHE A 95 7.91 12.17 -3.31
N HIS A 96 8.02 12.67 -4.55
CA HIS A 96 8.59 11.90 -5.65
C HIS A 96 10.07 11.56 -5.45
N SER A 97 10.86 12.46 -4.87
CA SER A 97 12.26 12.16 -4.56
C SER A 97 12.37 10.97 -3.59
N CYS A 98 11.46 10.86 -2.62
CA CYS A 98 11.39 9.70 -1.73
C CYS A 98 11.12 8.39 -2.49
N PHE A 99 10.29 8.42 -3.53
CA PHE A 99 10.03 7.28 -4.40
C PHE A 99 11.26 6.88 -5.22
N THR A 100 11.95 7.86 -5.82
CA THR A 100 13.08 7.58 -6.71
C THR A 100 14.31 7.08 -5.96
N ASP A 101 14.53 7.53 -4.72
CA ASP A 101 15.66 7.07 -3.91
C ASP A 101 15.49 5.59 -3.52
N GLU A 102 14.29 5.16 -3.09
CA GLU A 102 14.01 3.74 -2.80
C GLU A 102 14.21 2.86 -4.07
N MET A 103 13.71 3.29 -5.24
CA MET A 103 13.87 2.52 -6.49
C MET A 103 15.32 2.43 -6.99
N ARG A 104 16.17 3.43 -6.71
CA ARG A 104 17.58 3.46 -7.17
C ARG A 104 18.47 2.51 -6.39
N GLU A 105 18.17 2.23 -5.12
CA GLU A 105 19.00 1.34 -4.29
C GLU A 105 18.87 -0.13 -4.70
N PHE A 106 17.72 -0.56 -5.25
CA PHE A 106 17.42 -1.98 -5.47
C PHE A 106 17.40 -2.42 -6.95
N GLY A 107 17.49 -1.52 -7.93
CA GLY A 107 17.62 -1.83 -9.37
C GLY A 107 16.37 -2.43 -10.04
N GLU A 108 15.49 -3.06 -9.25
CA GLU A 108 14.10 -3.39 -9.53
C GLU A 108 13.28 -2.93 -8.32
N PRO A 109 12.04 -2.42 -8.50
CA PRO A 109 11.26 -2.01 -7.35
C PRO A 109 11.07 -3.18 -6.38
N GLY A 110 11.45 -2.96 -5.13
CA GLY A 110 11.14 -3.83 -4.02
C GLY A 110 9.62 -4.03 -3.90
N TYR A 111 9.19 -5.07 -3.19
CA TYR A 111 7.79 -5.13 -2.75
C TYR A 111 7.45 -3.89 -1.91
N GLU A 112 8.40 -3.44 -1.09
CA GLU A 112 8.28 -2.27 -0.21
C GLU A 112 8.18 -0.93 -0.95
N ASP A 113 8.70 -0.84 -2.18
CA ASP A 113 8.69 0.39 -2.99
C ASP A 113 7.27 0.73 -3.46
N SER A 114 6.44 -0.30 -3.66
CA SER A 114 4.99 -0.14 -3.82
C SER A 114 4.27 0.14 -2.50
N PHE A 115 4.95 0.59 -1.44
CA PHE A 115 4.31 1.13 -0.25
C PHE A 115 4.75 2.56 0.06
N VAL A 116 5.65 3.16 -0.73
CA VAL A 116 6.04 4.57 -0.55
C VAL A 116 4.86 5.54 -0.46
N PRO A 117 3.78 5.46 -1.29
CA PRO A 117 2.69 6.42 -1.14
C PRO A 117 1.94 6.22 0.18
N LEU A 118 1.94 5.00 0.72
CA LEU A 118 1.38 4.70 2.03
C LEU A 118 2.29 5.20 3.15
N LYS A 119 3.61 5.05 3.03
CA LYS A 119 4.62 5.59 3.98
C LYS A 119 4.53 7.13 4.04
N VAL A 120 4.55 7.81 2.90
CA VAL A 120 4.42 9.28 2.82
C VAL A 120 3.05 9.72 3.35
N GLY A 121 1.97 9.03 2.96
CA GLY A 121 0.63 9.28 3.47
C GLY A 121 0.44 8.93 4.95
N ALA A 122 1.37 8.23 5.59
CA ALA A 122 1.29 7.95 7.02
C ALA A 122 1.64 9.18 7.87
N VAL A 123 2.51 10.08 7.36
CA VAL A 123 3.04 11.25 8.10
C VAL A 123 1.93 12.13 8.70
N CYS A 124 0.98 12.60 7.87
CA CYS A 124 -0.18 13.33 8.35
C CYS A 124 -1.36 13.23 7.37
N ARG A 125 -2.56 13.67 7.81
CA ARG A 125 -3.76 13.67 6.96
C ARG A 125 -3.60 14.55 5.71
N THR A 126 -2.90 15.68 5.81
CA THR A 126 -2.69 16.58 4.66
C THR A 126 -1.80 15.92 3.60
N TRP A 127 -0.68 15.32 4.01
CA TRP A 127 0.20 14.57 3.10
C TRP A 127 -0.53 13.39 2.46
N ARG A 128 -1.34 12.68 3.25
CA ARG A 128 -2.20 11.61 2.75
C ARG A 128 -3.13 12.13 1.66
N GLN A 129 -3.85 13.21 1.89
CA GLN A 129 -4.78 13.79 0.92
C GLN A 129 -4.06 14.13 -0.39
N ILE A 130 -2.89 14.77 -0.31
CA ILE A 130 -2.08 15.14 -1.49
C ILE A 130 -1.64 13.90 -2.28
N VAL A 131 -1.01 12.92 -1.62
CA VAL A 131 -0.52 11.70 -2.29
C VAL A 131 -1.67 10.87 -2.85
N TRP A 132 -2.77 10.78 -2.11
CA TRP A 132 -3.93 9.97 -2.47
C TRP A 132 -4.72 10.56 -3.65
N SER A 133 -4.69 11.87 -3.83
CA SER A 133 -5.31 12.55 -4.98
C SER A 133 -4.40 12.69 -6.20
N SER A 134 -3.16 12.22 -6.12
CA SER A 134 -2.13 12.39 -7.16
C SER A 134 -1.85 11.05 -7.85
N PRO A 135 -2.44 10.80 -9.04
CA PRO A 135 -2.40 9.49 -9.71
C PRO A 135 -0.99 8.96 -10.00
N GLU A 136 -0.02 9.86 -10.17
CA GLU A 136 1.36 9.55 -10.52
C GLU A 136 2.08 8.68 -9.48
N PHE A 137 1.68 8.72 -8.21
CA PHE A 137 2.24 7.86 -7.16
C PHE A 137 1.74 6.42 -7.18
N TRP A 138 0.70 6.13 -7.95
CA TRP A 138 0.02 4.82 -7.98
C TRP A 138 0.36 4.05 -9.27
N THR A 139 1.30 4.56 -10.07
CA THR A 139 1.64 4.01 -11.39
C THR A 139 2.53 2.77 -11.33
N VAL A 140 3.15 2.47 -10.18
CA VAL A 140 4.06 1.33 -10.01
C VAL A 140 3.41 0.24 -9.16
N ILE A 141 2.95 -0.83 -9.80
CA ILE A 141 2.30 -1.96 -9.11
C ILE A 141 3.32 -3.09 -8.96
N SER A 142 3.79 -3.33 -7.73
CA SER A 142 4.72 -4.41 -7.39
C SER A 142 4.02 -5.45 -6.51
N MET A 143 3.87 -6.64 -7.04
CA MET A 143 3.18 -7.76 -6.40
C MET A 143 4.11 -8.97 -6.45
N LYS A 144 4.79 -9.24 -5.33
CA LYS A 144 5.72 -10.36 -5.20
C LYS A 144 5.13 -11.45 -4.31
N ARG A 145 5.45 -12.71 -4.63
CA ARG A 145 5.03 -13.89 -3.86
C ARG A 145 3.51 -13.95 -3.67
N ILE A 146 2.80 -13.67 -4.75
CA ILE A 146 1.34 -13.72 -4.76
C ILE A 146 0.94 -15.17 -4.58
N LEU A 147 -0.10 -15.39 -3.77
CA LEU A 147 -0.41 -16.70 -3.24
C LEU A 147 0.73 -17.18 -2.31
N SER A 148 1.03 -16.48 -1.21
CA SER A 148 1.86 -17.00 -0.08
C SER A 148 1.04 -17.05 1.23
N SER A 149 0.90 -18.22 1.88
CA SER A 149 -0.24 -18.59 2.78
C SER A 149 -0.49 -17.70 3.96
N SER A 150 0.47 -16.84 4.24
CA SER A 150 0.31 -15.82 5.23
C SER A 150 -0.98 -15.04 4.94
N SER A 151 -1.62 -14.57 6.00
CA SER A 151 -2.81 -13.70 6.04
C SER A 151 -2.78 -12.44 5.14
N HIS A 152 -1.77 -12.28 4.29
CA HIS A 152 -1.54 -11.18 3.37
C HIS A 152 -2.20 -11.36 1.98
N SER A 153 -2.66 -12.56 1.60
CA SER A 153 -3.16 -12.81 0.23
C SER A 153 -4.47 -12.08 -0.09
N TYR A 154 -5.41 -11.94 0.86
CA TYR A 154 -6.65 -11.17 0.64
C TYR A 154 -6.36 -9.67 0.47
N ASN A 155 -5.43 -9.13 1.26
CA ASN A 155 -5.05 -7.72 1.21
C ASN A 155 -4.41 -7.36 -0.14
N GLN A 156 -3.67 -8.29 -0.75
CA GLN A 156 -3.00 -8.08 -2.03
C GLN A 156 -3.97 -7.72 -3.17
N TYR A 157 -5.14 -8.37 -3.27
CA TYR A 157 -6.11 -8.04 -4.33
C TYR A 157 -6.71 -6.64 -4.14
N ALA A 158 -7.15 -6.32 -2.92
CA ALA A 158 -7.75 -5.03 -2.62
C ALA A 158 -6.74 -3.89 -2.84
N ILE A 159 -5.49 -4.10 -2.42
CA ILE A 159 -4.39 -3.16 -2.69
C ILE A 159 -4.21 -2.98 -4.19
N MET A 160 -4.08 -4.06 -4.96
CA MET A 160 -3.89 -3.92 -6.41
C MET A 160 -5.06 -3.19 -7.10
N GLU A 161 -6.30 -3.45 -6.68
CA GLU A 161 -7.49 -2.77 -7.21
C GLU A 161 -7.42 -1.26 -6.95
N GLU A 162 -7.13 -0.90 -5.70
CA GLU A 162 -7.00 0.48 -5.26
C GLU A 162 -5.88 1.23 -5.99
N TRP A 163 -4.75 0.57 -6.26
CA TRP A 163 -3.64 1.14 -7.02
C TRP A 163 -4.00 1.39 -8.49
N ILE A 164 -4.69 0.43 -9.13
CA ILE A 164 -5.15 0.56 -10.51
C ILE A 164 -6.18 1.69 -10.64
N GLU A 165 -7.08 1.83 -9.65
CA GLU A 165 -8.10 2.88 -9.63
C GLU A 165 -7.46 4.26 -9.45
N ARG A 166 -6.59 4.43 -8.45
CA ARG A 166 -5.96 5.72 -8.13
C ARG A 166 -5.02 6.24 -9.20
N SER A 167 -4.36 5.34 -9.93
CA SER A 167 -3.51 5.71 -11.06
C SER A 167 -4.28 6.25 -12.28
N GLY A 168 -5.62 6.18 -12.27
CA GLY A 168 -6.47 6.80 -13.29
C GLY A 168 -6.20 6.27 -14.70
N ALA A 169 -5.84 7.15 -15.62
CA ALA A 169 -5.51 6.79 -17.00
C ALA A 169 -3.99 6.75 -17.27
N LEU A 170 -3.16 6.95 -16.24
CA LEU A 170 -1.72 7.00 -16.43
C LEU A 170 -1.15 5.63 -16.81
N PRO A 171 -0.02 5.63 -17.56
CA PRO A 171 0.71 4.41 -17.84
C PRO A 171 1.16 3.71 -16.56
N LEU A 172 1.15 2.37 -16.60
CA LEU A 172 1.48 1.52 -15.46
C LEU A 172 2.81 0.80 -15.67
N GLN A 173 3.60 0.73 -14.61
CA GLN A 173 4.72 -0.19 -14.49
C GLN A 173 4.31 -1.33 -13.58
N VAL A 174 4.25 -2.55 -14.11
CA VAL A 174 3.76 -3.73 -13.41
C VAL A 174 4.90 -4.70 -13.17
N TYR A 175 5.07 -5.12 -11.92
CA TYR A 175 6.00 -6.15 -11.48
C TYR A 175 5.19 -7.22 -10.76
N PHE A 176 5.13 -8.41 -11.33
CA PHE A 176 4.29 -9.49 -10.85
C PHE A 176 5.10 -10.77 -10.74
N GLU A 177 5.11 -11.39 -9.56
CA GLU A 177 5.81 -12.63 -9.29
C GLU A 177 4.92 -13.62 -8.54
N GLU A 178 4.64 -14.74 -9.19
CA GLU A 178 3.89 -15.87 -8.59
C GLU A 178 4.78 -16.67 -7.64
N ASP A 179 4.25 -17.03 -6.48
CA ASP A 179 4.88 -18.03 -5.62
C ASP A 179 4.55 -19.44 -6.15
N VAL A 180 5.45 -19.99 -6.98
CA VAL A 180 5.29 -21.35 -7.53
C VAL A 180 5.42 -22.46 -6.48
N ASN A 181 5.86 -22.12 -5.26
CA ASN A 181 5.96 -23.02 -4.12
C ASN A 181 4.96 -22.65 -3.01
N TRP A 182 3.77 -22.19 -3.40
CA TRP A 182 2.67 -21.85 -2.48
C TRP A 182 2.21 -23.06 -1.64
N TYR A 183 2.15 -22.82 -0.34
CA TYR A 183 1.53 -23.66 0.67
C TYR A 183 0.30 -22.92 1.22
N ASP A 184 -0.71 -23.62 1.75
CA ASP A 184 -1.84 -23.00 2.47
C ASP A 184 -1.49 -22.72 3.95
N THR A 185 -2.45 -22.17 4.71
CA THR A 185 -2.28 -21.82 6.14
C THR A 185 -1.90 -22.99 7.03
N ASP A 186 -2.15 -24.22 6.57
CA ASP A 186 -1.79 -25.45 7.24
C ASP A 186 -0.45 -26.02 6.74
N ASN A 187 0.33 -25.21 6.00
CA ASN A 187 1.56 -25.57 5.31
C ASN A 187 1.39 -26.74 4.31
N VAL A 188 0.20 -26.93 3.77
CA VAL A 188 -0.05 -27.94 2.74
C VAL A 188 0.23 -27.35 1.38
N LYS A 189 1.06 -28.01 0.57
CA LYS A 189 1.35 -27.56 -0.79
C LYS A 189 0.04 -27.53 -1.57
N VAL A 190 -0.34 -26.35 -2.05
CA VAL A 190 -1.60 -26.22 -2.77
C VAL A 190 -1.45 -26.85 -4.16
N PRO A 191 -2.47 -27.59 -4.63
CA PRO A 191 -2.42 -28.21 -5.95
C PRO A 191 -2.17 -27.19 -7.06
N SER A 192 -1.40 -27.59 -8.07
CA SER A 192 -1.13 -26.77 -9.27
C SER A 192 -2.38 -26.37 -10.04
N GLU A 193 -3.47 -27.10 -9.85
CA GLU A 193 -4.78 -26.85 -10.45
C GLU A 193 -5.58 -25.76 -9.73
N CYS A 194 -5.10 -25.28 -8.58
CA CYS A 194 -5.73 -24.19 -7.85
C CYS A 194 -5.70 -22.91 -8.68
N GLN A 195 -6.87 -22.29 -8.86
CA GLN A 195 -7.07 -21.14 -9.75
C GLN A 195 -7.05 -19.80 -9.01
N CYS A 196 -6.51 -19.75 -7.79
CA CYS A 196 -6.46 -18.54 -6.98
C CYS A 196 -5.71 -17.37 -7.66
N TRP A 197 -4.71 -17.67 -8.49
CA TRP A 197 -4.01 -16.67 -9.31
C TRP A 197 -4.92 -15.98 -10.35
N LYS A 198 -6.03 -16.60 -10.76
CA LYS A 198 -6.88 -16.08 -11.86
C LYS A 198 -7.39 -14.68 -11.59
N ARG A 199 -7.82 -14.39 -10.35
CA ARG A 199 -8.35 -13.06 -10.00
C ARG A 199 -7.29 -11.98 -10.19
N CYS A 200 -6.05 -12.25 -9.79
CA CYS A 200 -4.92 -11.34 -10.00
C CYS A 200 -4.68 -11.13 -11.50
N LEU A 201 -4.64 -12.21 -12.29
CA LEU A 201 -4.40 -12.11 -13.72
C LEU A 201 -5.54 -11.42 -14.48
N GLU A 202 -6.80 -11.62 -14.08
CA GLU A 202 -7.95 -10.91 -14.63
C GLU A 202 -7.86 -9.40 -14.39
N MET A 203 -7.40 -8.98 -13.21
CA MET A 203 -7.18 -7.56 -12.91
C MET A 203 -6.03 -6.98 -13.72
N LEU A 204 -4.92 -7.71 -13.83
CA LEU A 204 -3.80 -7.33 -14.68
C LEU A 204 -4.22 -7.21 -16.15
N GLU A 205 -5.01 -8.16 -16.65
CA GLU A 205 -5.55 -8.12 -18.01
C GLU A 205 -6.45 -6.89 -18.22
N LYS A 206 -7.27 -6.51 -17.24
CA LYS A 206 -8.13 -5.32 -17.34
C LYS A 206 -7.33 -4.02 -17.51
N CYS A 207 -6.11 -3.94 -16.97
CA CYS A 207 -5.28 -2.75 -17.06
C CYS A 207 -4.14 -2.86 -18.10
N CYS A 208 -4.08 -3.95 -18.88
CA CYS A 208 -2.94 -4.23 -19.77
C CYS A 208 -2.73 -3.22 -20.90
N ASP A 209 -3.80 -2.52 -21.32
CA ASP A 209 -3.71 -1.45 -22.33
C ASP A 209 -2.94 -0.23 -21.82
N ARG A 210 -2.82 -0.08 -20.49
CA ARG A 210 -2.10 1.02 -19.83
C ARG A 210 -0.65 0.68 -19.54
N TRP A 211 -0.19 -0.54 -19.80
CA TRP A 211 1.16 -0.94 -19.43
C TRP A 211 2.21 -0.23 -20.27
N GLU A 212 3.08 0.51 -19.60
CA GLU A 212 4.32 1.04 -20.17
C GLU A 212 5.42 -0.02 -20.09
N ILE A 213 5.52 -0.66 -18.91
CA ILE A 213 6.47 -1.72 -18.61
C ILE A 213 5.74 -2.79 -17.81
N ALA A 214 5.97 -4.06 -18.15
CA ALA A 214 5.45 -5.19 -17.39
C ALA A 214 6.50 -6.29 -17.28
N PHE A 215 6.84 -6.65 -16.05
CA PHE A 215 7.69 -7.77 -15.67
C PHE A 215 6.81 -8.83 -15.01
N LEU A 216 6.63 -9.96 -15.68
CA LEU A 216 5.77 -11.04 -15.21
C LEU A 216 6.61 -12.31 -15.02
N SER A 217 6.76 -12.75 -13.77
CA SER A 217 7.28 -14.05 -13.40
C SER A 217 6.09 -14.96 -13.08
N LEU A 218 5.75 -15.82 -14.03
CA LEU A 218 4.53 -16.63 -14.02
C LEU A 218 4.86 -18.11 -14.09
N SER A 219 4.05 -18.93 -13.43
CA SER A 219 3.95 -20.36 -13.70
C SER A 219 3.55 -20.61 -15.16
N LYS A 220 3.87 -21.81 -15.66
CA LYS A 220 3.50 -22.21 -17.02
C LYS A 220 1.99 -22.08 -17.27
N MET A 221 1.17 -22.44 -16.28
CA MET A 221 -0.29 -22.40 -16.39
C MET A 221 -0.81 -20.96 -16.53
N SER A 222 -0.30 -20.06 -15.70
CA SER A 222 -0.64 -18.63 -15.73
C SER A 222 -0.20 -17.94 -17.02
N PHE A 223 1.01 -18.27 -17.50
CA PHE A 223 1.50 -17.77 -18.78
C PHE A 223 0.60 -18.20 -19.95
N GLU A 224 0.19 -19.47 -19.98
CA GLU A 224 -0.75 -19.97 -20.99
C GLU A 224 -2.13 -19.31 -20.91
N TYR A 225 -2.61 -18.98 -19.70
CA TYR A 225 -3.88 -18.28 -19.52
C TYR A 225 -3.86 -16.87 -20.11
N ILE A 226 -2.85 -16.05 -19.77
CA ILE A 226 -2.70 -14.70 -20.35
C ILE A 226 -2.48 -14.78 -21.87
N GLY A 227 -1.70 -15.76 -22.34
CA GLY A 227 -1.48 -15.94 -23.78
C GLY A 227 -2.76 -16.23 -24.58
N ARG A 228 -3.77 -16.84 -23.96
CA ARG A 228 -5.07 -17.15 -24.58
C ARG A 228 -6.07 -15.99 -24.53
N SER A 229 -5.90 -15.02 -23.64
CA SER A 229 -6.86 -13.91 -23.49
C SER A 229 -6.83 -12.92 -24.66
N GLY A 230 -5.84 -13.01 -25.55
CA GLY A 230 -5.79 -12.25 -26.80
C GLY A 230 -5.55 -10.75 -26.65
N ARG A 231 -5.60 -10.22 -25.41
CA ARG A 231 -5.23 -8.83 -25.08
C ARG A 231 -3.72 -8.70 -25.04
N ARG A 232 -3.16 -8.15 -26.11
CA ARG A 232 -1.73 -7.86 -26.20
C ARG A 232 -1.49 -6.42 -25.76
N GLY A 233 -1.32 -6.21 -24.45
CA GLY A 233 -0.55 -5.06 -23.99
C GLY A 233 0.87 -5.11 -24.57
N LYS A 234 1.59 -3.99 -24.56
CA LYS A 234 3.02 -3.99 -24.94
C LYS A 234 3.82 -4.74 -23.86
N ILE A 235 3.84 -6.07 -23.93
CA ILE A 235 4.66 -6.90 -23.06
C ILE A 235 6.11 -6.72 -23.53
N CYS A 236 6.86 -5.83 -22.87
CA CYS A 236 8.24 -5.49 -23.23
C CYS A 236 9.26 -6.59 -22.85
N GLY A 237 8.83 -7.67 -22.20
CA GLY A 237 9.65 -8.86 -22.00
C GLY A 237 8.97 -9.88 -21.09
N ALA A 238 8.91 -11.13 -21.53
CA ALA A 238 8.63 -12.26 -20.65
C ALA A 238 9.95 -13.04 -20.47
N ARG A 239 10.55 -12.99 -19.27
CA ARG A 239 11.62 -13.92 -18.93
C ARG A 239 10.99 -15.12 -18.24
N ARG A 240 11.01 -16.26 -18.92
CA ARG A 240 10.85 -17.54 -18.26
C ARG A 240 12.13 -17.80 -17.47
N PHE A 241 12.07 -17.66 -16.15
CA PHE A 241 13.13 -18.22 -15.30
C PHE A 241 12.92 -19.73 -15.26
N ASP A 242 13.66 -20.46 -16.10
CA ASP A 242 13.88 -21.87 -15.82
C ASP A 242 14.60 -21.92 -14.47
N SER A 243 13.98 -22.58 -13.50
CA SER A 243 14.47 -22.67 -12.12
C SER A 243 15.96 -23.03 -12.11
N PRO A 244 16.82 -22.41 -11.29
CA PRO A 244 18.19 -22.89 -11.15
C PRO A 244 18.15 -24.34 -10.66
N PRO A 245 19.01 -25.23 -11.18
CA PRO A 245 19.08 -26.59 -10.68
C PRO A 245 19.47 -26.51 -9.21
N PHE A 246 18.60 -26.97 -8.31
CA PHE A 246 18.92 -27.09 -6.89
C PHE A 246 20.26 -27.84 -6.77
N PRO A 247 21.26 -27.32 -6.02
CA PRO A 247 22.40 -28.12 -5.64
C PRO A 247 21.93 -29.18 -4.65
N SER A 248 22.22 -30.43 -4.99
CA SER A 248 22.08 -31.64 -4.16
C SER A 248 22.86 -31.58 -2.86
#